data_AF-A0A2A7BH37-F1
#
_entry.id   AF-A0A2A7BH37-F1
#
_cell.length_a   1.000
_cell.length_b   1.000
_cell.length_c   1.000
_cell.angle_alpha   90.00
_cell.angle_beta   90.00
_cell.angle_gamma   90.00
#
_symmetry.space_group_name_H-M   'P 1'
#
loop_
_entity.id
_entity.type
_entity.pdbx_description
1 polymer ?
#
loop_
_entity_poly.entity_id
_entity_poly.type
_entity_poly.pdbx_seq_one_letter_code
_entity_poly.pdbx_strand_id
1 'polypeptide(L)'
;MWQFITEYWAGWLCALIGGAILAAIPKIKALWDAVLALLHDRIYTECYRFMELGYITRDGLRNLNYLYKTYHVMGGNGTGTELYKRACALPIHD
;
A
#
# COMPACT_ATOMS: atom_id res chain seq x y z
N MET A 1 -26.09 -26.34 -35.42
CA MET A 1 -26.44 -26.88 -34.09
C MET A 1 -25.25 -26.80 -33.12
N TRP A 2 -24.09 -27.38 -33.43
CA TRP A 2 -22.91 -27.33 -32.57
C TRP A 2 -22.36 -25.92 -32.25
N GLN A 3 -22.34 -25.01 -33.23
CA GLN A 3 -21.90 -23.61 -33.02
C GLN A 3 -22.78 -22.83 -32.02
N PHE A 4 -24.08 -23.11 -32.00
CA PHE A 4 -25.02 -22.46 -31.09
C PHE A 4 -24.80 -22.89 -29.62
N ILE A 5 -24.51 -24.19 -29.42
CA ILE A 5 -24.21 -24.73 -28.09
C ILE A 5 -22.90 -24.13 -27.57
N THR A 6 -21.86 -24.05 -28.40
CA THR A 6 -20.57 -23.49 -27.99
C THR A 6 -20.65 -22.01 -27.62
N GLU A 7 -21.37 -21.19 -28.38
CA GLU A 7 -21.51 -19.75 -28.09
C GLU A 7 -22.34 -19.49 -26.82
N TYR A 8 -23.42 -20.26 -26.61
CA TYR A 8 -24.24 -20.15 -25.42
C TYR A 8 -23.44 -20.46 -24.14
N TRP A 9 -22.73 -21.59 -24.12
CA TRP A 9 -21.88 -21.97 -22.99
C TRP A 9 -20.66 -21.05 -22.81
N ALA A 10 -20.10 -20.52 -23.90
CA ALA A 10 -19.03 -19.53 -23.83
C ALA A 10 -19.49 -18.21 -23.18
N GLY A 11 -20.71 -17.74 -23.49
CA GLY A 11 -21.29 -16.55 -22.86
C GLY A 11 -21.46 -16.70 -21.35
N TRP A 12 -21.97 -17.85 -20.90
CA TRP A 12 -22.11 -18.17 -19.46
C TRP A 12 -20.76 -18.26 -18.76
N LEU A 13 -19.75 -18.87 -19.40
CA LEU A 13 -18.40 -18.95 -18.86
C LEU A 13 -17.79 -17.54 -18.68
N CYS A 14 -17.93 -16.67 -19.68
CA CYS A 14 -17.49 -15.28 -19.60
C CYS A 14 -18.21 -14.51 -18.49
N ALA A 15 -19.53 -14.72 -18.33
CA ALA A 15 -20.31 -14.09 -17.28
C ALA A 15 -19.88 -14.54 -15.87
N LEU A 16 -19.60 -15.83 -15.68
CA LEU A 16 -19.09 -16.36 -14.41
C LEU A 16 -17.71 -15.81 -14.06
N ILE A 17 -16.79 -15.77 -15.04
CA ILE A 17 -15.45 -15.19 -14.85
C ILE A 17 -15.55 -13.70 -14.54
N GLY A 18 -16.37 -12.95 -15.29
CA GLY A 18 -16.60 -11.53 -15.06
C GLY A 18 -17.20 -11.25 -13.68
N GLY A 19 -18.19 -12.05 -13.26
CA GLY A 19 -18.79 -11.96 -11.93
C GLY A 19 -17.79 -12.24 -10.81
N ALA A 20 -16.92 -13.24 -10.98
CA ALA A 20 -15.88 -13.55 -10.01
C ALA A 20 -14.85 -12.40 -9.87
N ILE A 21 -14.45 -11.79 -11.00
CA ILE A 21 -13.55 -10.62 -10.99
C ILE A 21 -14.20 -9.46 -10.25
N LEU A 22 -15.44 -9.11 -10.58
CA LEU A 22 -16.17 -8.01 -9.93
C LEU A 22 -16.33 -8.25 -8.42
N ALA A 23 -16.59 -9.49 -8.01
CA ALA A 23 -16.69 -9.85 -6.59
C ALA A 23 -15.33 -9.79 -5.84
N ALA A 24 -14.20 -9.90 -6.54
CA ALA A 24 -12.87 -9.81 -5.95
C ALA A 24 -12.43 -8.35 -5.69
N ILE A 25 -12.92 -7.38 -6.48
CA ILE A 25 -12.57 -5.95 -6.36
C ILE A 25 -12.72 -5.41 -4.92
N PRO A 26 -13.86 -5.57 -4.21
CA PRO A 26 -14.01 -5.02 -2.86
C PRO A 26 -13.04 -5.65 -1.86
N LYS A 27 -12.74 -6.95 -2.00
CA LYS A 27 -11.76 -7.63 -1.14
C LYS A 27 -10.35 -7.11 -1.37
N ILE A 28 -9.98 -6.90 -2.63
CA ILE A 28 -8.70 -6.29 -2.99
C ILE A 28 -8.64 -4.90 -2.37
N LYS A 29 -9.65 -4.05 -2.57
CA LYS A 29 -9.70 -2.71 -1.97
C LYS A 29 -9.55 -2.73 -0.44
N ALA A 30 -10.25 -3.62 0.25
CA ALA A 30 -10.11 -3.77 1.71
C ALA A 30 -8.69 -4.15 2.14
N LEU A 31 -7.98 -4.99 1.36
CA LEU A 31 -6.58 -5.29 1.61
C LEU A 31 -5.68 -4.07 1.38
N TRP A 32 -5.91 -3.29 0.32
CA TRP A 32 -5.18 -2.03 0.09
C TRP A 32 -5.37 -1.06 1.26
N ASP A 33 -6.60 -0.86 1.72
CA ASP A 33 -6.92 0.04 2.84
C ASP A 33 -6.27 -0.45 4.15
N ALA A 34 -6.29 -1.76 4.40
CA ALA A 34 -5.65 -2.36 5.57
C ALA A 34 -4.12 -2.19 5.55
N VAL A 35 -3.48 -2.41 4.40
CA VAL A 35 -2.03 -2.21 4.26
C VAL A 35 -1.66 -0.74 4.39
N LEU A 36 -2.47 0.17 3.84
CA LEU A 36 -2.28 1.61 4.01
C LEU A 36 -2.35 2.02 5.49
N ALA A 37 -3.31 1.48 6.25
CA ALA A 37 -3.44 1.73 7.69
C ALA A 37 -2.23 1.20 8.49
N LEU A 38 -1.73 0.01 8.15
CA LEU A 38 -0.53 -0.55 8.78
C LEU A 38 0.74 0.25 8.45
N LEU A 39 0.88 0.69 7.20
CA LEU A 39 1.99 1.55 6.79
C LEU A 39 1.94 2.91 7.49
N HIS A 40 0.73 3.47 7.66
CA HIS A 40 0.52 4.68 8.43
C HIS A 40 1.05 4.50 9.86
N ASP A 41 0.59 3.47 10.58
CA ASP A 41 1.05 3.19 11.95
C ASP A 41 2.57 2.99 12.02
N ARG A 42 3.13 2.19 11.10
CA ARG A 42 4.55 1.86 11.09
C ARG A 42 5.44 3.08 10.80
N ILE A 43 5.07 3.93 9.84
CA ILE A 43 5.82 5.14 9.51
C ILE A 43 5.78 6.11 10.69
N TYR A 44 4.62 6.31 11.31
CA TYR A 44 4.51 7.20 12.46
C TYR A 44 5.39 6.72 13.61
N THR A 45 5.33 5.43 13.94
CA THR A 45 6.14 4.83 14.99
C THR A 45 7.64 5.03 14.73
N GLU A 46 8.13 4.73 13.51
CA GLU A 46 9.55 4.89 13.19
C GLU A 46 9.97 6.37 13.18
N CYS A 47 9.16 7.26 12.61
CA CYS A 47 9.44 8.70 12.63
C CYS A 47 9.50 9.23 14.06
N TYR A 48 8.54 8.89 14.92
CA TYR A 48 8.57 9.31 16.32
C TYR A 48 9.80 8.78 17.04
N ARG A 49 10.14 7.50 16.85
CA ARG A 49 11.35 6.92 17.43
C ARG A 49 12.62 7.68 17.03
N PHE A 50 12.77 8.04 15.75
CA PHE A 50 13.94 8.81 15.31
C PHE A 50 13.93 10.25 15.84
N MET A 51 12.76 10.89 15.90
CA MET A 51 12.62 12.23 16.47
C MET A 51 12.95 12.26 17.97
N GLU A 52 12.57 11.23 18.72
CA GLU A 52 12.94 11.08 20.14
C GLU A 52 14.44 10.83 20.33
N LEU A 53 15.05 10.04 19.45
CA LEU A 53 16.49 9.82 19.46
C LEU A 53 17.28 11.06 19.03
N GLY A 54 16.67 11.94 18.23
CA GLY A 54 17.30 13.16 17.70
C GLY A 54 18.28 12.92 16.55
N TYR A 55 18.43 11.67 16.10
CA TYR A 55 19.27 11.29 14.96
C TYR A 55 18.68 10.07 14.24
N ILE A 56 19.11 9.86 12.99
CA ILE A 56 18.70 8.71 12.16
C ILE A 56 19.93 7.97 11.66
N THR A 57 19.88 6.63 11.65
CA THR A 57 20.96 5.83 11.04
C THR A 57 20.78 5.73 9.53
N ARG A 58 21.85 5.49 8.76
CA ARG A 58 21.73 5.30 7.31
C ARG A 58 20.75 4.18 6.94
N ASP A 59 20.81 3.06 7.66
CA ASP A 59 19.88 1.96 7.48
C ASP A 59 18.45 2.32 7.87
N GLY A 60 18.30 3.08 8.96
CA GLY A 60 17.02 3.62 9.40
C GLY A 60 16.37 4.51 8.33
N LEU A 61 17.15 5.42 7.73
CA LEU A 61 16.71 6.30 6.66
C LEU A 61 16.30 5.52 5.40
N ARG A 62 17.09 4.51 5.02
CA ARG A 62 16.77 3.64 3.87
C ARG A 62 15.48 2.86 4.09
N ASN A 63 15.31 2.28 5.28
CA ASN A 63 14.08 1.57 5.64
C ASN A 63 12.87 2.51 5.67
N LEU A 64 13.03 3.70 6.26
CA LEU A 64 11.97 4.70 6.34
C LEU A 64 11.54 5.19 4.94
N ASN A 65 12.49 5.43 4.03
CA ASN A 65 12.21 5.80 2.64
C ASN A 65 11.49 4.66 1.89
N TYR A 66 11.85 3.40 2.14
CA TYR A 66 11.17 2.25 1.54
C TYR A 66 9.70 2.15 1.99
N LEU A 67 9.45 2.31 3.30
CA LEU A 67 8.10 2.35 3.86
C LEU A 67 7.31 3.54 3.30
N TYR A 68 7.91 4.73 3.31
CA TYR A 68 7.28 5.96 2.83
C TYR A 68 6.91 5.89 1.34
N LYS A 69 7.79 5.36 0.48
CA LYS A 69 7.50 5.21 -0.95
C LYS A 69 6.25 4.37 -1.17
N THR A 70 6.15 3.25 -0.46
CA THR A 70 5.02 2.33 -0.56
C THR A 70 3.73 2.96 -0.02
N TYR A 71 3.82 3.67 1.10
CA TYR A 71 2.73 4.44 1.69
C TYR A 71 2.21 5.55 0.78
N HIS A 72 3.11 6.32 0.16
CA HIS A 72 2.74 7.41 -0.74
C HIS A 72 2.02 6.89 -1.99
N VAL A 73 2.51 5.80 -2.58
CA VAL A 73 1.85 5.15 -3.73
C VAL A 73 0.46 4.62 -3.38
N MET A 74 0.25 4.14 -2.14
CA MET A 74 -1.05 3.66 -1.67
C MET A 74 -2.06 4.77 -1.32
N GLY A 75 -1.71 6.05 -1.50
CA GLY A 75 -2.60 7.17 -1.17
C GLY A 75 -2.39 7.74 0.24
N GLY A 76 -1.17 7.65 0.75
CA GLY A 76 -0.79 8.24 2.03
C GLY A 76 -1.15 9.72 2.17
N ASN A 77 -1.43 10.15 3.41
CA ASN A 77 -1.84 11.51 3.73
C ASN A 77 -0.66 12.52 3.80
N GLY A 78 -1.01 13.80 3.72
CA GLY A 78 -0.04 14.91 3.79
C GLY A 78 0.68 15.01 5.13
N THR A 79 0.02 14.66 6.25
CA THR A 79 0.63 14.70 7.59
C THR A 79 1.77 13.69 7.74
N GLY A 80 1.58 12.45 7.27
CA GLY A 80 2.60 11.42 7.29
C GLY A 80 3.78 11.76 6.37
N THR A 81 3.51 12.44 5.25
CA THR A 81 4.55 12.99 4.37
C THR A 81 5.38 14.06 5.07
N GLU A 82 4.74 14.96 5.80
CA GLU A 82 5.44 16.00 6.55
C GLU A 82 6.27 15.41 7.69
N LEU A 83 5.70 14.44 8.42
CA LEU A 83 6.39 13.71 9.48
C LEU A 83 7.64 12.98 8.95
N TYR A 84 7.52 12.32 7.80
CA TYR A 84 8.63 11.69 7.09
C TYR A 84 9.75 12.69 6.75
N LYS A 85 9.40 13.85 6.21
CA LYS A 85 10.39 14.90 5.88
C LYS A 85 11.15 15.37 7.12
N ARG A 86 10.45 15.54 8.25
CA ARG A 86 11.06 15.94 9.52
C ARG A 86 12.03 14.88 10.03
N ALA A 87 11.64 13.60 9.98
CA ALA A 87 12.53 12.50 10.35
C ALA A 87 13.77 12.41 9.43
N CYS A 88 13.61 12.66 8.14
CA CYS A 88 14.73 12.71 7.18
C CYS A 88 15.64 13.92 7.33
N ALA A 89 15.19 14.99 7.99
CA ALA A 89 15.99 16.18 8.27
C ALA A 89 16.86 16.04 9.53
N LEU A 90 16.71 14.94 10.28
CA LEU A 90 17.53 14.65 11.45
C LEU A 90 18.99 14.38 11.05
N PRO A 91 19.95 14.69 11.94
CA PRO A 91 21.36 14.39 11.70
C PRO A 91 21.55 12.87 11.52
N ILE A 92 22.38 12.51 10.54
CA ILE A 92 22.69 11.11 10.25
C ILE A 92 23.86 10.68 11.12
N HIS A 93 23.68 9.63 11.91
CA HIS A 93 24.71 9.02 12.73
C HIS A 93 24.91 7.56 12.31
N ASP A 94 26.15 7.10 12.21
CA ASP A 94 26.47 5.67 12.02
C ASP A 94 26.57 4.92 13.34
#